data_AF-A0AAN8GDQ5-F1
#
_entry.id   AF-A0AAN8GDQ5-F1
#
_cell.length_a   1.000
_cell.length_b   1.000
_cell.length_c   1.000
_cell.angle_alpha   90.00
_cell.angle_beta   90.00
_cell.angle_gamma   90.00
#
_symmetry.space_group_name_H-M   'P 1'
#
loop_
_entity.id
_entity.type
_entity.pdbx_description
1 polymer ?
#
loop_
_entity_poly.entity_id
_entity_poly.type
_entity_poly.pdbx_seq_one_letter_code
_entity_poly.pdbx_strand_id
1 'polypeptide(L)'
;MPHNQENFKINPLCQTQSYNDELQFLDKIGKNTWRIKKGFVPNMQVEGNFYVNEPLEKLMFEELRNACKGGGFGGFLPAMKQIGNVAALPGIVHRSIGLPDVHSGYGFAIGNMAAFDMNDPTSVVSPGGVGFDINCGVRLLRTNLDESDVQPVKEQLAQALFDHIPVGVGSKGVIPMGAKDLEEALEMGVDWSLREGYAWAEDKEHCEENGRMLQADPNKVSSKAKKRGLPQLGTLGAGNHYCEIQVVEEIYNDYAAKKMGIDHKGQVCVMIHSGSRGLGHQVATDALVAMEKAMKRDQIVVNDRQLACARIHSPEGQDYLKAMAAAGNYAWVNRASMTFLTRQAFAKVFVTTPDDLDMHVIYDVSHNIAKVEEHMVDGRQKTLLIHRKGSTRAFPPHHPPHPRRLPAHRTAGSDWRNDGNLQLRPDRHREGHDGDLRDHLSRSRSRSVPGEISQKHRLPGRFGQTRRSRNRHQGRLAKTRHGGGSRIVQERDGRREHVSRRRNQSEGDQTATDRRH
;
A
#
# COMPACT_ATOMS: atom_id res chain seq x y z
N MET A 1 9.44 21.85 14.38
CA MET A 1 10.16 22.76 13.48
C MET A 1 9.17 23.26 12.45
N PRO A 2 8.96 24.57 12.30
CA PRO A 2 8.00 25.12 11.35
C PRO A 2 8.45 24.80 9.92
N HIS A 3 7.50 24.37 9.10
CA HIS A 3 7.73 24.07 7.69
C HIS A 3 8.03 25.37 6.93
N ASN A 4 9.29 25.59 6.55
CA ASN A 4 9.61 26.57 5.52
C ASN A 4 9.05 26.06 4.19
N GLN A 5 7.91 26.62 3.79
CA GLN A 5 7.43 26.60 2.41
C GLN A 5 8.33 27.56 1.61
N GLU A 6 9.52 27.10 1.21
CA GLU A 6 10.25 27.78 0.15
C GLU A 6 9.58 27.48 -1.18
N ASN A 7 9.22 28.54 -1.90
CA ASN A 7 8.57 28.54 -3.20
C ASN A 7 9.24 27.55 -4.17
N PHE A 8 8.50 26.53 -4.58
CA PHE A 8 8.87 25.59 -5.63
C PHE A 8 9.01 26.34 -6.97
N LYS A 9 10.22 26.81 -7.30
CA LYS A 9 10.54 27.22 -8.66
C LYS A 9 10.67 25.96 -9.52
N ILE A 10 9.64 25.71 -10.33
CA ILE A 10 9.64 24.70 -11.39
C ILE A 10 10.83 24.99 -12.32
N ASN A 11 11.59 23.94 -12.64
CA ASN A 11 12.75 24.02 -13.54
C ASN A 11 12.29 24.56 -14.93
N PRO A 12 12.97 25.54 -15.56
CA PRO A 12 12.49 26.20 -16.79
C PRO A 12 12.46 25.33 -18.06
N LEU A 13 12.86 24.06 -17.97
CA LEU A 13 12.90 23.12 -19.10
C LEU A 13 11.56 22.42 -19.37
N CYS A 14 10.53 22.66 -18.55
CA CYS A 14 9.18 22.22 -18.86
C CYS A 14 8.53 23.24 -19.80
N GLN A 15 8.86 23.18 -21.10
CA GLN A 15 7.98 23.77 -22.11
C GLN A 15 6.59 23.18 -21.85
N THR A 16 5.61 24.04 -21.58
CA THR A 16 4.23 23.62 -21.31
C THR A 16 3.65 23.04 -22.59
N GLN A 17 3.90 21.75 -22.82
CA GLN A 17 3.25 20.98 -23.86
C GLN A 17 1.75 21.09 -23.65
N SER A 18 1.02 21.34 -24.74
CA SER A 18 -0.42 21.38 -24.67
C SER A 18 -0.94 19.97 -24.37
N TYR A 19 -2.13 19.86 -23.80
CA TYR A 19 -2.76 18.55 -23.59
C TYR A 19 -2.84 17.73 -24.89
N ASN A 20 -3.02 18.39 -26.05
CA ASN A 20 -3.06 17.71 -27.34
C ASN A 20 -1.69 17.16 -27.76
N ASP A 21 -0.60 17.82 -27.40
CA ASP A 21 0.76 17.32 -27.66
C ASP A 21 1.05 16.08 -26.82
N GLU A 22 0.65 16.12 -25.54
CA GLU A 22 0.80 15.00 -24.61
C GLU A 22 0.04 13.74 -25.05
N LEU A 23 -1.17 13.92 -25.62
CA LEU A 23 -1.98 12.82 -26.15
C LEU A 23 -1.29 12.05 -27.27
N GLN A 24 -0.38 12.69 -28.03
CA GLN A 24 0.34 12.02 -29.12
C GLN A 24 1.24 10.90 -28.62
N PHE A 25 1.60 10.89 -27.34
CA PHE A 25 2.43 9.85 -26.72
C PHE A 25 1.63 8.73 -26.06
N LEU A 26 0.29 8.80 -26.06
CA LEU A 26 -0.56 7.86 -25.35
C LEU A 26 -1.35 6.99 -26.34
N ASP A 27 -1.08 5.68 -26.34
CA ASP A 27 -1.79 4.72 -27.20
C ASP A 27 -2.59 3.73 -26.34
N LYS A 28 -3.85 3.48 -26.70
CA LYS A 28 -4.63 2.38 -26.12
C LYS A 28 -4.23 1.08 -26.83
N ILE A 29 -3.60 0.16 -26.11
CA ILE A 29 -3.05 -1.09 -26.68
C ILE A 29 -3.88 -2.33 -26.29
N GLY A 30 -4.86 -2.18 -25.40
CA GLY A 30 -5.79 -3.23 -25.01
C GLY A 30 -7.04 -2.69 -24.34
N LYS A 31 -7.97 -3.57 -23.95
CA LYS A 31 -9.25 -3.18 -23.32
C LYS A 31 -9.06 -2.23 -22.13
N ASN A 32 -8.11 -2.59 -21.26
CA ASN A 32 -7.81 -1.86 -20.02
C ASN A 32 -6.34 -1.41 -19.96
N THR A 33 -5.65 -1.30 -21.10
CA THR A 33 -4.20 -1.09 -21.12
C THR A 33 -3.83 0.06 -22.05
N TRP A 34 -3.04 0.98 -21.50
CA TRP A 34 -2.50 2.14 -22.19
C TRP A 34 -0.98 2.12 -22.16
N ARG A 35 -0.37 2.54 -23.26
CA ARG A 35 1.07 2.71 -23.44
C ARG A 35 1.42 4.19 -23.44
N ILE A 36 2.49 4.53 -22.72
CA ILE A 36 3.16 5.82 -22.73
C ILE A 36 4.44 5.66 -23.56
N LYS A 37 4.46 6.24 -24.75
CA LYS A 37 5.59 6.18 -25.68
C LYS A 37 6.79 6.97 -25.16
N LYS A 38 7.99 6.55 -25.57
CA LYS A 38 9.21 7.32 -25.33
C LYS A 38 9.07 8.74 -25.90
N GLY A 39 9.61 9.71 -25.17
CA GLY A 39 9.49 11.13 -25.51
C GLY A 39 8.35 11.86 -24.79
N PHE A 40 7.45 11.14 -24.11
CA PHE A 40 6.41 11.76 -23.26
C PHE A 40 7.01 12.63 -22.15
N VAL A 41 8.16 12.23 -21.64
CA VAL A 41 9.06 13.08 -20.84
C VAL A 41 10.49 12.91 -21.37
N PRO A 42 11.39 13.88 -21.11
CA PRO A 42 12.79 13.76 -21.51
C PRO A 42 13.46 12.50 -20.93
N ASN A 43 14.44 11.97 -21.66
CA ASN A 43 15.33 10.90 -21.18
C ASN A 43 14.69 9.53 -20.90
N MET A 44 13.46 9.26 -21.37
CA MET A 44 12.84 7.93 -21.23
C MET A 44 13.71 6.83 -21.86
N GLN A 45 14.14 5.87 -21.03
CA GLN A 45 14.94 4.71 -21.45
C GLN A 45 14.07 3.55 -21.90
N VAL A 46 12.87 3.44 -21.34
CA VAL A 46 11.84 2.45 -21.68
C VAL A 46 10.48 3.13 -21.88
N GLU A 47 9.50 2.38 -22.37
CA GLU A 47 8.10 2.83 -22.41
C GLU A 47 7.45 2.72 -21.03
N GLY A 48 6.35 3.44 -20.82
CA GLY A 48 5.47 3.25 -19.67
C GLY A 48 4.22 2.47 -20.07
N ASN A 49 3.64 1.70 -19.16
CA ASN A 49 2.29 1.14 -19.30
C ASN A 49 1.45 1.53 -18.08
N PHE A 50 0.15 1.76 -18.27
CA PHE A 50 -0.79 1.82 -17.17
C PHE A 50 -2.08 1.07 -17.48
N TYR A 51 -2.67 0.51 -16.44
CA TYR A 51 -3.88 -0.31 -16.53
C TYR A 51 -5.06 0.43 -15.95
N VAL A 52 -6.13 0.66 -16.70
CA VAL A 52 -7.35 1.34 -16.21
C VAL A 52 -8.57 0.84 -16.94
N ASN A 53 -9.70 0.74 -16.24
CA ASN A 53 -11.01 0.58 -16.86
C ASN A 53 -11.58 1.94 -17.27
N GLU A 54 -12.73 1.95 -17.96
CA GLU A 54 -13.32 3.19 -18.50
C GLU A 54 -13.56 4.29 -17.44
N PRO A 55 -14.06 4.00 -16.22
CA PRO A 55 -14.16 5.03 -15.17
C PRO A 55 -12.82 5.62 -14.73
N LEU A 56 -11.80 4.77 -14.52
CA LEU A 56 -10.48 5.20 -14.07
C LEU A 56 -9.71 5.93 -15.17
N GLU A 57 -9.93 5.54 -16.43
CA GLU A 57 -9.38 6.22 -17.61
C GLU A 57 -9.78 7.70 -17.60
N LYS A 58 -11.07 8.01 -17.40
CA LYS A 58 -11.56 9.39 -17.33
C LYS A 58 -10.81 10.21 -16.27
N LEU A 59 -10.59 9.64 -15.07
CA LEU A 59 -9.88 10.32 -13.99
C LEU A 59 -8.41 10.59 -14.33
N MET A 60 -7.72 9.61 -14.92
CA MET A 60 -6.31 9.74 -15.30
C MET A 60 -6.10 10.82 -16.37
N PHE A 61 -6.95 10.86 -17.41
CA PHE A 61 -6.86 11.87 -18.46
C PHE A 61 -7.32 13.26 -17.98
N GLU A 62 -8.28 13.34 -17.06
CA GLU A 62 -8.64 14.60 -16.41
C GLU A 62 -7.48 15.15 -15.56
N GLU A 63 -6.76 14.30 -14.82
CA GLU A 63 -5.58 14.71 -14.05
C GLU A 63 -4.50 15.31 -14.97
N LEU A 64 -4.17 14.62 -16.07
CA LEU A 64 -3.22 15.11 -17.07
C LEU A 64 -3.69 16.44 -17.70
N ARG A 65 -4.96 16.53 -18.13
CA ARG A 65 -5.53 17.74 -18.72
C ARG A 65 -5.45 18.92 -17.76
N ASN A 66 -5.72 18.71 -16.48
CA ASN A 66 -5.64 19.75 -15.46
C ASN A 66 -4.20 20.23 -15.25
N ALA A 67 -3.22 19.33 -15.32
CA ALA A 67 -1.80 19.70 -15.24
C ALA A 67 -1.35 20.58 -16.42
N CYS A 68 -1.86 20.34 -17.64
CA CYS A 68 -1.51 21.10 -18.84
C CYS A 68 -2.16 22.50 -18.92
N LYS A 69 -3.23 22.79 -18.16
CA LYS A 69 -3.99 24.05 -18.26
C LYS A 69 -3.29 25.29 -17.65
N GLY A 70 -2.15 25.11 -16.99
CA GLY A 70 -1.34 26.22 -16.48
C GLY A 70 -1.87 26.83 -15.17
N GLY A 71 -0.95 27.04 -14.22
CA GLY A 71 -1.22 27.67 -12.94
C GLY A 71 -0.30 27.25 -11.80
N GLY A 72 0.53 26.22 -11.95
CA GLY A 72 1.60 25.89 -10.99
C GLY A 72 1.17 25.80 -9.52
N PHE A 73 -0.11 25.58 -9.23
CA PHE A 73 -0.63 25.63 -7.87
C PHE A 73 -0.47 24.28 -7.18
N GLY A 74 0.71 24.08 -6.59
CA GLY A 74 0.92 23.29 -5.37
C GLY A 74 0.46 21.83 -5.36
N GLY A 75 0.48 21.13 -6.49
CA GLY A 75 0.11 19.72 -6.60
C GLY A 75 1.30 18.82 -6.99
N PHE A 76 1.20 17.53 -6.67
CA PHE A 76 2.10 16.51 -7.23
C PHE A 76 1.97 16.45 -8.76
N LEU A 77 3.03 16.05 -9.46
CA LEU A 77 2.98 15.75 -10.90
C LEU A 77 1.91 14.67 -11.17
N PRO A 78 1.13 14.76 -12.26
CA PRO A 78 0.11 13.78 -12.58
C PRO A 78 0.73 12.38 -12.71
N ALA A 79 -0.03 11.35 -12.35
CA ALA A 79 0.46 9.98 -12.26
C ALA A 79 1.10 9.51 -13.58
N MET A 80 0.52 9.87 -14.73
CA MET A 80 1.10 9.55 -16.05
C MET A 80 2.51 10.12 -16.22
N LYS A 81 2.75 11.37 -15.80
CA LYS A 81 4.08 12.00 -15.89
C LYS A 81 5.08 11.34 -14.94
N GLN A 82 4.63 10.90 -13.78
CA GLN A 82 5.47 10.16 -12.84
C GLN A 82 5.88 8.79 -13.40
N ILE A 83 4.96 8.06 -14.03
CA ILE A 83 5.27 6.80 -14.74
C ILE A 83 6.35 7.06 -15.81
N GLY A 84 6.19 8.13 -16.61
CA GLY A 84 7.18 8.55 -17.60
C GLY A 84 8.53 8.92 -16.98
N ASN A 85 8.55 9.66 -15.87
CA ASN A 85 9.80 10.04 -15.20
C ASN A 85 10.53 8.82 -14.61
N VAL A 86 9.80 7.83 -14.10
CA VAL A 86 10.36 6.55 -13.67
C VAL A 86 10.95 5.78 -14.86
N ALA A 87 10.28 5.83 -16.02
CA ALA A 87 10.78 5.24 -17.26
C ALA A 87 12.09 5.88 -17.78
N ALA A 88 12.49 7.03 -17.24
CA ALA A 88 13.75 7.71 -17.55
C ALA A 88 14.92 7.34 -16.62
N LEU A 89 14.66 6.55 -15.56
CA LEU A 89 15.70 6.20 -14.59
C LEU A 89 16.76 5.24 -15.20
N PRO A 90 18.06 5.42 -14.85
CA PRO A 90 19.13 4.55 -15.32
C PRO A 90 18.97 3.08 -14.93
N GLY A 91 19.17 2.20 -15.92
CA GLY A 91 19.13 0.74 -15.74
C GLY A 91 17.73 0.17 -15.55
N ILE A 92 16.67 0.95 -15.79
CA ILE A 92 15.30 0.43 -15.77
C ILE A 92 15.10 -0.60 -16.88
N VAL A 93 14.45 -1.71 -16.54
CA VAL A 93 14.25 -2.86 -17.42
C VAL A 93 12.81 -2.91 -17.92
N HIS A 94 12.65 -3.20 -19.20
CA HIS A 94 11.39 -3.46 -19.90
C HIS A 94 10.41 -2.26 -19.93
N ARG A 95 9.74 -1.94 -18.81
CA ARG A 95 8.69 -0.89 -18.74
C ARG A 95 8.57 -0.29 -17.33
N SER A 96 8.11 0.96 -17.24
CA SER A 96 7.55 1.54 -16.01
C SER A 96 6.04 1.25 -15.96
N ILE A 97 5.54 0.64 -14.88
CA ILE A 97 4.18 0.08 -14.86
C ILE A 97 3.31 0.77 -13.81
N GLY A 98 2.19 1.38 -14.20
CA GLY A 98 1.15 1.88 -13.30
C GLY A 98 -0.04 0.92 -13.20
N LEU A 99 -0.35 0.45 -12.00
CA LEU A 99 -1.49 -0.45 -11.73
C LEU A 99 -2.84 0.32 -11.69
N PRO A 100 -4.00 -0.36 -11.66
CA PRO A 100 -5.30 0.30 -11.72
C PRO A 100 -5.62 1.32 -10.63
N ASP A 101 -4.96 1.23 -9.49
CA ASP A 101 -5.06 2.20 -8.40
C ASP A 101 -3.99 3.30 -8.48
N VAL A 102 -3.34 3.48 -9.65
CA VAL A 102 -2.24 4.44 -9.79
C VAL A 102 -2.72 5.88 -9.56
N HIS A 103 -1.97 6.62 -8.75
CA HIS A 103 -2.22 8.04 -8.48
C HIS A 103 -0.93 8.74 -8.06
N SER A 104 -0.95 10.07 -8.15
CA SER A 104 0.20 10.92 -7.86
C SER A 104 0.83 10.63 -6.48
N GLY A 105 2.16 10.44 -6.46
CA GLY A 105 2.95 10.13 -5.28
C GLY A 105 4.23 10.98 -5.18
N TYR A 106 5.15 10.60 -4.30
CA TYR A 106 6.48 11.26 -4.19
C TYR A 106 7.49 10.62 -5.16
N GLY A 107 7.84 11.32 -6.25
CA GLY A 107 8.72 10.82 -7.31
C GLY A 107 8.05 9.73 -8.16
N PHE A 108 7.97 8.51 -7.62
CA PHE A 108 7.13 7.44 -8.19
C PHE A 108 5.66 7.70 -7.82
N ALA A 109 4.76 7.41 -8.76
CA ALA A 109 3.34 7.32 -8.46
C ALA A 109 3.07 6.17 -7.48
N ILE A 110 2.05 6.31 -6.64
CA ILE A 110 1.54 5.17 -5.86
C ILE A 110 0.81 4.26 -6.85
N GLY A 111 0.99 2.95 -6.74
CA GLY A 111 0.56 1.95 -7.74
C GLY A 111 1.60 1.74 -8.85
N ASN A 112 2.75 2.40 -8.79
CA ASN A 112 3.81 2.27 -9.80
C ASN A 112 4.83 1.20 -9.41
N MET A 113 5.37 0.52 -10.42
CA MET A 113 6.45 -0.44 -10.32
C MET A 113 7.51 -0.20 -11.37
N ALA A 114 8.75 -0.50 -11.01
CA ALA A 114 9.88 -0.53 -11.91
C ALA A 114 10.85 -1.63 -11.50
N ALA A 115 11.53 -2.22 -12.48
CA ALA A 115 12.56 -3.22 -12.27
C ALA A 115 13.90 -2.67 -12.76
N PHE A 116 14.97 -2.92 -12.02
CA PHE A 116 16.33 -2.51 -12.37
C PHE A 116 17.26 -3.71 -12.40
N ASP A 117 18.12 -3.82 -13.42
CA ASP A 117 19.02 -4.98 -13.57
C ASP A 117 20.15 -4.93 -12.55
N MET A 118 20.27 -5.93 -11.68
CA MET A 118 21.33 -5.98 -10.67
C MET A 118 22.73 -6.07 -11.30
N ASN A 119 22.84 -6.54 -12.54
CA ASN A 119 24.12 -6.68 -13.24
C ASN A 119 24.50 -5.42 -14.04
N ASP A 120 23.58 -4.48 -14.23
CA ASP A 120 23.87 -3.22 -14.90
C ASP A 120 24.45 -2.22 -13.86
N PRO A 121 25.71 -1.77 -14.03
CA PRO A 121 26.35 -0.84 -13.09
C PRO A 121 25.66 0.53 -13.06
N THR A 122 24.83 0.84 -14.06
CA THR A 122 24.03 2.06 -14.10
C THR A 122 22.70 1.93 -13.35
N SER A 123 22.26 0.71 -13.00
CA SER A 123 21.00 0.53 -12.26
C SER A 123 20.97 1.25 -10.93
N VAL A 124 19.79 1.78 -10.59
CA VAL A 124 19.58 2.60 -9.40
C VAL A 124 18.61 1.98 -8.41
N VAL A 125 18.73 2.42 -7.16
CA VAL A 125 17.72 2.24 -6.12
C VAL A 125 17.20 3.61 -5.69
N SER A 126 15.86 3.75 -5.62
CA SER A 126 15.21 4.99 -5.16
C SER A 126 14.28 4.74 -3.97
N PRO A 127 14.43 5.46 -2.85
CA PRO A 127 13.48 5.47 -1.75
C PRO A 127 12.10 5.96 -2.17
N GLY A 128 12.05 6.86 -3.16
CA GLY A 128 10.81 7.32 -3.77
C GLY A 128 10.00 6.20 -4.41
N GLY A 129 10.67 5.15 -4.93
CA GLY A 129 10.06 3.96 -5.54
C GLY A 129 9.66 2.85 -4.56
N VAL A 130 10.02 2.99 -3.29
CA VAL A 130 9.53 2.13 -2.19
C VAL A 130 8.40 2.83 -1.44
N GLY A 131 8.58 4.12 -1.16
CA GLY A 131 7.70 4.92 -0.32
C GLY A 131 8.24 5.09 1.10
N PHE A 132 7.70 6.08 1.81
CA PHE A 132 8.17 6.43 3.16
C PHE A 132 7.78 5.39 4.22
N ASP A 133 6.57 4.83 4.14
CA ASP A 133 6.18 3.73 5.03
C ASP A 133 6.66 2.42 4.44
N ILE A 134 7.96 2.14 4.65
CA ILE A 134 8.63 0.93 4.18
C ILE A 134 7.93 -0.30 4.77
N ASN A 135 7.66 -1.27 3.91
CA ASN A 135 6.89 -2.46 4.23
C ASN A 135 5.53 -2.17 4.88
N CYS A 136 4.89 -1.05 4.53
CA CYS A 136 3.44 -0.96 4.68
C CYS A 136 2.82 -2.15 3.91
N GLY A 137 1.89 -2.83 4.56
CA GLY A 137 1.41 -4.12 4.09
C GLY A 137 0.16 -4.56 4.84
N VAL A 138 -0.37 -5.69 4.40
CA VAL A 138 -1.62 -6.25 4.90
C VAL A 138 -1.38 -7.67 5.38
N ARG A 139 -1.91 -7.98 6.54
CA ARG A 139 -1.99 -9.35 7.08
C ARG A 139 -3.46 -9.71 7.26
N LEU A 140 -3.83 -10.90 6.82
CA LEU A 140 -5.19 -11.45 6.96
C LEU A 140 -5.17 -12.66 7.88
N LEU A 141 -6.07 -12.69 8.86
CA LEU A 141 -6.35 -13.82 9.71
C LEU A 141 -7.72 -14.39 9.36
N ARG A 142 -7.84 -15.72 9.37
CA ARG A 142 -9.13 -16.42 9.37
C ARG A 142 -9.58 -16.72 10.80
N THR A 143 -10.84 -17.08 10.94
CA THR A 143 -11.41 -17.66 12.16
C THR A 143 -12.40 -18.77 11.75
N ASN A 144 -12.81 -19.60 12.69
CA ASN A 144 -13.94 -20.52 12.51
C ASN A 144 -15.30 -19.91 12.88
N LEU A 145 -15.36 -18.59 13.12
CA LEU A 145 -16.57 -17.87 13.48
C LEU A 145 -17.38 -17.47 12.24
N ASP A 146 -18.69 -17.42 12.41
CA ASP A 146 -19.63 -16.86 11.46
C ASP A 146 -20.09 -15.46 11.85
N GLU A 147 -20.65 -14.73 10.88
CA GLU A 147 -21.26 -13.42 11.13
C GLU A 147 -22.28 -13.47 12.28
N SER A 148 -23.06 -14.55 12.39
CA SER A 148 -24.03 -14.75 13.47
C SER A 148 -23.41 -14.80 14.86
N ASP A 149 -22.16 -15.25 14.99
CA ASP A 149 -21.46 -15.32 16.27
C ASP A 149 -20.93 -13.96 16.70
N VAL A 150 -20.53 -13.13 15.73
CA VAL A 150 -19.93 -11.82 15.98
C VAL A 150 -20.97 -10.72 16.13
N GLN A 151 -22.09 -10.77 15.39
CA GLN A 151 -23.11 -9.70 15.42
C GLN A 151 -23.61 -9.33 16.82
N PRO A 152 -23.88 -10.29 17.75
CA PRO A 152 -24.31 -9.98 19.11
C PRO A 152 -23.25 -9.26 19.96
N VAL A 153 -21.96 -9.47 19.66
CA VAL A 153 -20.83 -8.97 20.47
C VAL A 153 -19.99 -7.93 19.73
N LYS A 154 -20.38 -7.48 18.55
CA LYS A 154 -19.55 -6.64 17.67
C LYS A 154 -19.07 -5.34 18.33
N GLU A 155 -19.90 -4.69 19.16
CA GLU A 155 -19.49 -3.49 19.90
C GLU A 155 -18.43 -3.79 20.95
N GLN A 156 -18.59 -4.91 21.66
CA GLN A 156 -17.65 -5.38 22.68
C GLN A 156 -16.34 -5.81 22.03
N LEU A 157 -16.39 -6.54 20.92
CA LEU A 157 -15.23 -7.01 20.18
C LEU A 157 -14.44 -5.85 19.55
N ALA A 158 -15.13 -4.89 18.92
CA ALA A 158 -14.48 -3.69 18.40
C ALA A 158 -13.85 -2.83 19.52
N GLN A 159 -14.49 -2.76 20.69
CA GLN A 159 -13.90 -2.08 21.85
C GLN A 159 -12.69 -2.85 22.37
N ALA A 160 -12.77 -4.18 22.49
CA ALA A 160 -11.65 -5.02 22.92
C ALA A 160 -10.45 -4.86 21.99
N LEU A 161 -10.62 -4.89 20.67
CA LEU A 161 -9.54 -4.63 19.71
C LEU A 161 -8.94 -3.23 19.90
N PHE A 162 -9.79 -2.21 20.08
CA PHE A 162 -9.32 -0.84 20.30
C PHE A 162 -8.53 -0.66 21.59
N ASP A 163 -8.89 -1.42 22.64
CA ASP A 163 -8.20 -1.39 23.93
C ASP A 163 -6.87 -2.16 23.89
N HIS A 164 -6.80 -3.29 23.15
CA HIS A 164 -5.58 -4.10 23.04
C HIS A 164 -4.58 -3.53 22.03
N ILE A 165 -5.05 -2.93 20.92
CA ILE A 165 -4.19 -2.43 19.84
C ILE A 165 -4.08 -0.90 19.95
N PRO A 166 -2.92 -0.35 20.34
CA PRO A 166 -2.77 1.09 20.42
C PRO A 166 -2.86 1.74 19.03
N VAL A 167 -3.77 2.70 18.91
CA VAL A 167 -4.01 3.46 17.66
C VAL A 167 -3.66 4.94 17.79
N GLY A 168 -3.26 5.59 16.70
CA GLY A 168 -3.04 7.03 16.61
C GLY A 168 -1.57 7.48 16.64
N VAL A 169 -1.35 8.72 16.20
CA VAL A 169 -0.03 9.38 16.18
C VAL A 169 0.48 9.54 17.61
N GLY A 170 1.70 9.08 17.88
CA GLY A 170 2.35 9.21 19.18
C GLY A 170 1.91 8.16 20.22
N SER A 171 1.04 7.22 19.85
CA SER A 171 0.71 6.07 20.70
C SER A 171 1.92 5.19 20.92
N LYS A 172 2.00 4.60 22.12
CA LYS A 172 3.07 3.69 22.51
C LYS A 172 2.61 2.24 22.43
N GLY A 173 3.53 1.35 22.05
CA GLY A 173 3.35 -0.09 22.09
C GLY A 173 3.10 -0.60 23.50
N VAL A 174 2.34 -1.69 23.60
CA VAL A 174 2.12 -2.42 24.86
C VAL A 174 3.10 -3.58 25.06
N ILE A 175 3.78 -4.00 24.00
CA ILE A 175 4.83 -5.03 24.08
C ILE A 175 6.09 -4.40 24.68
N PRO A 176 6.63 -4.98 25.77
CA PRO A 176 7.89 -4.52 26.36
C PRO A 176 9.01 -4.56 25.32
N MET A 177 9.65 -3.41 25.10
CA MET A 177 10.72 -3.28 24.12
C MET A 177 11.74 -2.25 24.57
N GLY A 178 12.97 -2.72 24.80
CA GLY A 178 14.16 -1.90 25.02
C GLY A 178 14.94 -1.68 23.73
N ALA A 179 16.06 -0.93 23.85
CA ALA A 179 16.93 -0.65 22.71
C ALA A 179 17.53 -1.92 22.09
N LYS A 180 17.93 -2.89 22.93
CA LYS A 180 18.48 -4.18 22.50
C LYS A 180 17.43 -4.99 21.73
N ASP A 181 16.22 -5.10 22.27
CA ASP A 181 15.12 -5.82 21.63
C ASP A 181 14.77 -5.24 20.27
N LEU A 182 14.82 -3.90 20.13
CA LEU A 182 14.62 -3.25 18.84
C LEU A 182 15.70 -3.62 17.83
N GLU A 183 16.98 -3.66 18.23
CA GLU A 183 18.06 -4.05 17.33
C GLU A 183 17.91 -5.49 16.85
N GLU A 184 17.58 -6.39 17.77
CA GLU A 184 17.31 -7.79 17.43
C GLU A 184 16.06 -7.93 16.54
N ALA A 185 14.98 -7.19 16.80
CA ALA A 185 13.80 -7.18 15.94
C ALA A 185 14.10 -6.66 14.52
N LEU A 186 14.99 -5.67 14.38
CA LEU A 186 15.44 -5.15 13.08
C LEU A 186 16.24 -6.19 12.28
N GLU A 187 16.98 -7.07 12.94
CA GLU A 187 17.80 -8.11 12.31
C GLU A 187 17.03 -9.42 12.05
N MET A 188 16.25 -9.85 13.04
CA MET A 188 15.59 -11.15 13.07
C MET A 188 14.18 -11.13 12.47
N GLY A 189 13.53 -9.96 12.35
CA GLY A 189 12.14 -9.89 11.88
C GLY A 189 11.22 -10.76 12.74
N VAL A 190 10.30 -11.50 12.12
CA VAL A 190 9.32 -12.36 12.83
C VAL A 190 10.00 -13.43 13.71
N ASP A 191 11.25 -13.83 13.42
CA ASP A 191 11.99 -14.75 14.30
C ASP A 191 12.15 -14.21 15.72
N TRP A 192 12.26 -12.88 15.89
CA TRP A 192 12.25 -12.24 17.21
C TRP A 192 10.88 -12.43 17.88
N SER A 193 9.79 -12.16 17.16
CA SER A 193 8.42 -12.36 17.69
C SER A 193 8.15 -13.80 18.11
N LEU A 194 8.68 -14.79 17.38
CA LEU A 194 8.57 -16.20 17.74
C LEU A 194 9.29 -16.50 19.05
N ARG A 195 10.55 -16.03 19.17
CA ARG A 195 11.38 -16.28 20.35
C ARG A 195 10.76 -15.67 21.62
N GLU A 196 10.17 -14.48 21.51
CA GLU A 196 9.52 -13.80 22.63
C GLU A 196 8.08 -14.26 22.89
N GLY A 197 7.53 -15.18 22.09
CA GLY A 197 6.18 -15.73 22.28
C GLY A 197 5.02 -14.86 21.75
N TYR A 198 5.31 -13.91 20.84
CA TYR A 198 4.31 -13.04 20.20
C TYR A 198 3.83 -13.53 18.83
N ALA A 199 4.28 -14.71 18.38
CA ALA A 199 3.86 -15.31 17.12
C ALA A 199 3.83 -16.84 17.25
N TRP A 200 2.97 -17.49 16.46
CA TRP A 200 3.00 -18.94 16.31
C TRP A 200 3.99 -19.34 15.21
N ALA A 201 4.55 -20.55 15.29
CA ALA A 201 5.57 -21.01 14.35
C ALA A 201 5.07 -20.94 12.89
N GLU A 202 3.81 -21.29 12.68
CA GLU A 202 3.12 -21.30 11.39
C GLU A 202 2.89 -19.89 10.83
N ASP A 203 2.80 -18.85 11.68
CA ASP A 203 2.59 -17.46 11.23
C ASP A 203 3.74 -16.98 10.34
N LYS A 204 4.95 -17.49 10.62
CA LYS A 204 6.16 -17.18 9.85
C LYS A 204 6.04 -17.72 8.43
N GLU A 205 5.56 -18.93 8.26
CA GLU A 205 5.44 -19.60 6.96
C GLU A 205 4.41 -18.89 6.06
N HIS A 206 3.41 -18.26 6.66
CA HIS A 206 2.38 -17.47 5.97
C HIS A 206 2.76 -15.99 5.81
N CYS A 207 4.04 -15.66 5.98
CA CYS A 207 4.53 -14.30 5.86
C CYS A 207 5.46 -14.17 4.65
N GLU A 208 5.30 -13.10 3.87
CA GLU A 208 6.21 -12.80 2.78
C GLU A 208 7.67 -12.72 3.30
N GLU A 209 8.62 -13.35 2.59
CA GLU A 209 10.02 -13.55 3.05
C GLU A 209 10.14 -14.33 4.37
N ASN A 210 9.14 -15.12 4.74
CA ASN A 210 9.05 -15.69 6.08
C ASN A 210 9.18 -14.61 7.19
N GLY A 211 8.73 -13.39 6.90
CA GLY A 211 8.78 -12.26 7.83
C GLY A 211 10.17 -11.73 8.15
N ARG A 212 11.20 -12.06 7.35
CA ARG A 212 12.57 -11.60 7.57
C ARG A 212 13.37 -11.43 6.27
N MET A 213 13.87 -10.23 6.04
CA MET A 213 14.91 -9.95 5.04
C MET A 213 16.29 -10.13 5.67
N LEU A 214 17.06 -11.10 5.15
CA LEU A 214 18.35 -11.53 5.70
C LEU A 214 19.46 -10.48 5.57
N GLN A 215 19.35 -9.59 4.59
CA GLN A 215 20.32 -8.52 4.35
C GLN A 215 20.12 -7.30 5.27
N ALA A 216 19.19 -7.37 6.23
CA ALA A 216 18.97 -6.29 7.17
C ALA A 216 20.22 -6.01 8.02
N ASP A 217 20.57 -4.73 8.16
CA ASP A 217 21.68 -4.30 9.02
C ASP A 217 21.17 -3.17 9.93
N PRO A 218 20.95 -3.44 11.23
CA PRO A 218 20.52 -2.43 12.19
C PRO A 218 21.52 -1.27 12.35
N ASN A 219 22.79 -1.43 11.97
CA ASN A 219 23.78 -0.35 12.02
C ASN A 219 23.58 0.70 10.93
N LYS A 220 22.87 0.35 9.85
CA LYS A 220 22.49 1.27 8.77
C LYS A 220 21.21 2.05 9.09
N VAL A 221 20.53 1.72 10.18
CA VAL A 221 19.37 2.46 10.68
C VAL A 221 19.83 3.55 11.65
N SER A 222 19.53 4.80 11.34
CA SER A 222 19.96 5.95 12.16
C SER A 222 19.41 5.89 13.58
N SER A 223 20.15 6.47 14.54
CA SER A 223 19.69 6.62 15.93
C SER A 223 18.36 7.38 16.02
N LYS A 224 18.14 8.34 15.12
CA LYS A 224 16.88 9.08 14.99
C LYS A 224 15.73 8.17 14.56
N ALA A 225 15.96 7.28 13.59
CA ALA A 225 14.96 6.31 13.15
C ALA A 225 14.62 5.32 14.26
N LYS A 226 15.63 4.77 14.95
CA LYS A 226 15.46 3.89 16.11
C LYS A 226 14.68 4.58 17.23
N LYS A 227 15.03 5.83 17.59
CA LYS A 227 14.32 6.62 18.61
C LYS A 227 12.85 6.89 18.28
N ARG A 228 12.51 7.04 16.99
CA ARG A 228 11.12 7.19 16.52
C ARG A 228 10.36 5.87 16.51
N GLY A 229 11.03 4.78 16.14
CA GLY A 229 10.44 3.44 16.05
C GLY A 229 10.21 2.78 17.40
N LEU A 230 11.18 2.85 18.31
CA LEU A 230 11.17 2.17 19.60
C LEU A 230 9.82 2.25 20.35
N PRO A 231 9.23 3.45 20.57
CA PRO A 231 7.96 3.52 21.28
C PRO A 231 6.76 3.02 20.47
N GLN A 232 6.86 2.84 19.15
CA GLN A 232 5.74 2.63 18.23
C GLN A 232 5.52 1.17 17.83
N LEU A 233 6.32 0.22 18.30
CA LEU A 233 6.12 -1.19 17.95
C LEU A 233 4.80 -1.73 18.52
N GLY A 234 4.13 -2.59 17.79
CA GLY A 234 2.81 -3.13 18.16
C GLY A 234 1.71 -2.10 18.09
N THR A 235 1.88 -1.02 17.32
CA THR A 235 0.87 0.03 17.14
C THR A 235 0.39 0.10 15.70
N LEU A 236 -0.90 0.41 15.54
CA LEU A 236 -1.52 0.50 14.23
C LEU A 236 -1.02 1.72 13.46
N GLY A 237 -1.03 2.87 14.12
CA GLY A 237 -0.66 4.15 13.53
C GLY A 237 -1.81 5.05 13.13
N ALA A 238 -1.61 5.77 12.02
CA ALA A 238 -2.52 6.75 11.46
C ALA A 238 -2.37 6.75 9.93
N GLY A 239 -3.19 7.55 9.23
CA GLY A 239 -3.35 7.40 7.79
C GLY A 239 -4.26 6.22 7.50
N ASN A 240 -4.09 5.58 6.35
CA ASN A 240 -4.88 4.44 5.87
C ASN A 240 -4.63 3.12 6.62
N HIS A 241 -4.17 3.16 7.87
CA HIS A 241 -3.88 1.99 8.68
C HIS A 241 -5.09 1.62 9.54
N TYR A 242 -5.51 0.36 9.50
CA TYR A 242 -6.70 -0.15 10.17
C TYR A 242 -6.52 -1.59 10.64
N CYS A 243 -7.28 -1.98 11.66
CA CYS A 243 -7.55 -3.37 12.01
C CYS A 243 -9.06 -3.55 11.87
N GLU A 244 -9.49 -4.39 10.94
CA GLU A 244 -10.90 -4.53 10.56
C GLU A 244 -11.35 -5.98 10.67
N ILE A 245 -12.52 -6.20 11.28
CA ILE A 245 -13.22 -7.48 11.28
C ILE A 245 -14.12 -7.48 10.05
N GLN A 246 -13.96 -8.50 9.20
CA GLN A 246 -14.58 -8.62 7.90
C GLN A 246 -15.37 -9.92 7.81
N VAL A 247 -16.39 -9.94 6.95
CA VAL A 247 -17.19 -11.13 6.66
C VAL A 247 -16.99 -11.49 5.19
N VAL A 248 -16.80 -12.79 4.91
CA VAL A 248 -16.70 -13.30 3.54
C VAL A 248 -18.09 -13.26 2.89
N GLU A 249 -18.35 -12.23 2.09
CA GLU A 249 -19.64 -12.04 1.41
C GLU A 249 -19.77 -12.92 0.15
N GLU A 250 -18.69 -13.09 -0.61
CA GLU A 250 -18.69 -13.81 -1.88
C GLU A 250 -17.39 -14.59 -2.08
N ILE A 251 -17.51 -15.79 -2.66
CA ILE A 251 -16.39 -16.65 -3.06
C ILE A 251 -16.45 -16.80 -4.58
N TYR A 252 -15.36 -16.42 -5.25
CA TYR A 252 -15.25 -16.48 -6.71
C TYR A 252 -14.53 -17.74 -7.21
N ASN A 253 -13.67 -18.32 -6.37
CA ASN A 253 -12.95 -19.55 -6.66
C ASN A 253 -12.94 -20.40 -5.38
N ASP A 254 -13.84 -21.38 -5.33
CA ASP A 254 -14.03 -22.23 -4.15
C ASP A 254 -12.78 -23.02 -3.79
N TYR A 255 -12.04 -23.49 -4.79
CA TYR A 255 -10.81 -24.26 -4.56
C TYR A 255 -9.73 -23.39 -3.90
N ALA A 256 -9.47 -22.20 -4.43
CA ALA A 256 -8.47 -21.28 -3.88
C ALA A 256 -8.87 -20.76 -2.49
N ALA A 257 -10.16 -20.49 -2.27
CA ALA A 257 -10.67 -20.05 -0.98
C ALA A 257 -10.46 -21.13 0.11
N LYS A 258 -10.88 -22.37 -0.16
CA LYS A 258 -10.66 -23.50 0.77
C LYS A 258 -9.19 -23.72 1.08
N LYS A 259 -8.31 -23.55 0.09
CA LYS A 259 -6.86 -23.61 0.29
C LYS A 259 -6.31 -22.54 1.22
N MET A 260 -6.97 -21.39 1.28
CA MET A 260 -6.66 -20.30 2.20
C MET A 260 -7.38 -20.45 3.56
N GLY A 261 -8.12 -21.55 3.78
CA GLY A 261 -8.95 -21.75 4.97
C GLY A 261 -10.19 -20.87 5.01
N ILE A 262 -10.68 -20.45 3.82
CA ILE A 262 -11.96 -19.77 3.65
C ILE A 262 -12.94 -20.77 3.04
N ASP A 263 -13.82 -21.34 3.86
CA ASP A 263 -14.63 -22.50 3.47
C ASP A 263 -16.04 -22.15 3.00
N HIS A 264 -16.58 -21.02 3.47
CA HIS A 264 -17.95 -20.61 3.20
C HIS A 264 -18.16 -19.09 3.29
N LYS A 265 -19.30 -18.64 2.75
CA LYS A 265 -19.78 -17.26 2.92
C LYS A 265 -20.32 -17.08 4.34
N GLY A 266 -20.06 -15.92 4.94
CA GLY A 266 -20.41 -15.65 6.34
C GLY A 266 -19.24 -15.81 7.31
N GLN A 267 -18.17 -16.50 6.90
CA GLN A 267 -16.97 -16.67 7.73
C GLN A 267 -16.32 -15.33 8.06
N VAL A 268 -15.89 -15.19 9.31
CA VAL A 268 -15.26 -13.98 9.83
C VAL A 268 -13.75 -14.03 9.66
N CYS A 269 -13.19 -12.94 9.15
CA CYS A 269 -11.76 -12.72 9.01
C CYS A 269 -11.33 -11.42 9.70
N VAL A 270 -10.04 -11.28 9.99
CA VAL A 270 -9.48 -10.03 10.52
C VAL A 270 -8.34 -9.55 9.65
N MET A 271 -8.46 -8.32 9.15
CA MET A 271 -7.44 -7.68 8.32
C MET A 271 -6.69 -6.62 9.11
N ILE A 272 -5.36 -6.74 9.15
CA ILE A 272 -4.44 -5.78 9.77
C ILE A 272 -3.64 -5.09 8.67
N HIS A 273 -3.85 -3.78 8.51
CA HIS A 273 -3.07 -2.94 7.61
C HIS A 273 -2.19 -1.98 8.42
N SER A 274 -0.88 -2.22 8.39
CA SER A 274 0.12 -1.32 8.98
C SER A 274 1.51 -1.53 8.35
N GLY A 275 2.49 -0.74 8.78
CA GLY A 275 3.85 -0.72 8.24
C GLY A 275 4.92 -0.47 9.30
N SER A 276 6.03 0.12 8.86
CA SER A 276 7.23 0.37 9.67
C SER A 276 7.16 1.64 10.52
N ARG A 277 5.99 2.30 10.53
CA ARG A 277 5.69 3.44 11.41
C ARG A 277 6.71 4.57 11.20
N GLY A 278 7.06 5.28 12.27
CA GLY A 278 8.04 6.37 12.21
C GLY A 278 9.46 5.93 11.86
N LEU A 279 9.79 4.64 12.01
CA LEU A 279 11.12 4.12 11.74
C LEU A 279 11.42 4.12 10.24
N GLY A 280 10.60 3.45 9.43
CA GLY A 280 10.82 3.40 7.98
C GLY A 280 10.67 4.77 7.32
N HIS A 281 9.75 5.62 7.80
CA HIS A 281 9.67 6.99 7.33
C HIS A 281 10.99 7.73 7.53
N GLN A 282 11.65 7.57 8.68
CA GLN A 282 12.92 8.20 8.94
C GLN A 282 14.03 7.59 8.09
N VAL A 283 14.07 6.27 7.92
CA VAL A 283 15.02 5.59 7.00
C VAL A 283 14.92 6.13 5.58
N ALA A 284 13.70 6.26 5.03
CA ALA A 284 13.49 6.85 3.71
C ALA A 284 13.95 8.32 3.65
N THR A 285 13.66 9.11 4.70
CA THR A 285 14.08 10.52 4.78
C THR A 285 15.60 10.66 4.79
N ASP A 286 16.29 9.83 5.60
CA ASP A 286 17.75 9.85 5.73
C ASP A 286 18.41 9.45 4.40
N ALA A 287 17.86 8.43 3.73
CA ALA A 287 18.34 7.97 2.44
C ALA A 287 18.18 9.02 1.33
N LEU A 288 17.05 9.75 1.28
CA LEU A 288 16.86 10.82 0.30
C LEU A 288 17.97 11.88 0.39
N VAL A 289 18.35 12.29 1.60
CA VAL A 289 19.42 13.27 1.81
C VAL A 289 20.77 12.74 1.34
N ALA A 290 21.07 11.46 1.62
CA ALA A 290 22.31 10.83 1.16
C ALA A 290 22.35 10.71 -0.38
N MET A 291 21.22 10.31 -0.98
CA MET A 291 21.13 10.08 -2.43
C MET A 291 21.14 11.37 -3.23
N GLU A 292 20.60 12.48 -2.72
CA GLU A 292 20.77 13.79 -3.38
C GLU A 292 22.25 14.18 -3.55
N LYS A 293 23.12 13.78 -2.61
CA LYS A 293 24.57 13.98 -2.72
C LYS A 293 25.19 12.98 -3.70
N ALA A 294 24.79 11.72 -3.65
CA ALA A 294 25.27 10.67 -4.55
C ALA A 294 24.97 11.00 -6.02
N MET A 295 23.76 11.48 -6.33
CA MET A 295 23.38 11.88 -7.70
C MET A 295 24.27 12.98 -8.26
N LYS A 296 24.63 13.97 -7.44
CA LYS A 296 25.54 15.06 -7.86
C LYS A 296 26.94 14.53 -8.15
N ARG A 297 27.45 13.61 -7.31
CA ARG A 297 28.74 12.93 -7.51
C ARG A 297 28.75 12.08 -8.78
N ASP A 298 27.71 11.28 -8.97
CA ASP A 298 27.61 10.26 -10.02
C ASP A 298 26.96 10.78 -11.31
N GLN A 299 26.69 12.09 -11.37
CA GLN A 299 26.06 12.80 -12.49
C GLN A 299 24.74 12.18 -12.96
N ILE A 300 23.94 11.67 -12.01
CA ILE A 300 22.63 11.10 -12.29
C ILE A 300 21.62 12.23 -12.50
N VAL A 301 21.18 12.42 -13.73
CA VAL A 301 20.16 13.41 -14.10
C VAL A 301 18.77 12.77 -14.04
N VAL A 302 17.85 13.41 -13.34
CA VAL A 302 16.45 13.00 -13.24
C VAL A 302 15.53 14.17 -13.55
N ASN A 303 14.32 13.87 -14.03
CA ASN A 303 13.33 14.88 -14.40
C ASN A 303 12.63 15.53 -13.18
N ASP A 304 12.68 14.87 -12.02
CA ASP A 304 12.08 15.34 -10.76
C ASP A 304 13.03 15.06 -9.60
N ARG A 305 13.30 16.06 -8.75
CA ARG A 305 14.11 15.92 -7.54
C ARG A 305 13.57 14.85 -6.59
N GLN A 306 12.26 14.60 -6.58
CA GLN A 306 11.63 13.54 -5.79
C GLN A 306 12.02 12.12 -6.24
N LEU A 307 12.66 11.96 -7.40
CA LEU A 307 13.26 10.71 -7.88
C LEU A 307 14.71 10.53 -7.40
N ALA A 308 15.05 11.09 -6.24
CA ALA A 308 16.37 10.91 -5.67
C ALA A 308 16.74 9.42 -5.56
N CYS A 309 17.93 9.06 -6.04
CA CYS A 309 18.38 7.68 -6.17
C CYS A 309 19.90 7.58 -6.10
N ALA A 310 20.42 6.37 -5.90
CA ALA A 310 21.85 6.07 -6.00
C ALA A 310 22.03 4.79 -6.82
N ARG A 311 23.23 4.58 -7.38
CA ARG A 311 23.55 3.30 -8.04
C ARG A 311 23.37 2.17 -7.02
N ILE A 312 22.82 1.03 -7.44
CA ILE A 312 22.52 -0.10 -6.54
C ILE A 312 23.76 -0.52 -5.74
N HIS A 313 24.91 -0.58 -6.41
CA HIS A 313 26.18 -1.04 -5.82
C HIS A 313 27.01 0.07 -5.18
N SER A 314 26.53 1.32 -5.14
CA SER A 314 27.22 2.39 -4.41
C SER A 314 27.08 2.19 -2.90
N PRO A 315 27.96 2.80 -2.08
CA PRO A 315 27.82 2.78 -0.62
C PRO A 315 26.43 3.26 -0.17
N GLU A 316 25.90 4.33 -0.77
CA GLU A 316 24.58 4.87 -0.42
C GLU A 316 23.43 3.93 -0.84
N GLY A 317 23.55 3.27 -2.00
CA GLY A 317 22.57 2.30 -2.47
C GLY A 317 22.49 1.07 -1.56
N GLN A 318 23.66 0.49 -1.23
CA GLN A 318 23.75 -0.67 -0.35
C GLN A 318 23.33 -0.35 1.09
N ASP A 319 23.74 0.80 1.62
CA ASP A 319 23.35 1.22 2.97
C ASP A 319 21.83 1.43 3.06
N TYR A 320 21.21 2.02 2.04
CA TYR A 320 19.76 2.13 1.98
C TYR A 320 19.06 0.77 1.89
N LEU A 321 19.53 -0.15 1.04
CA LEU A 321 18.91 -1.48 0.91
C LEU A 321 18.95 -2.27 2.23
N LYS A 322 20.06 -2.20 2.96
CA LYS A 322 20.20 -2.84 4.28
C LYS A 322 19.31 -2.17 5.33
N ALA A 323 19.24 -0.84 5.36
CA ALA A 323 18.37 -0.09 6.27
C ALA A 323 16.88 -0.29 5.96
N MET A 324 16.52 -0.38 4.67
CA MET A 324 15.18 -0.69 4.21
C MET A 324 14.77 -2.11 4.60
N ALA A 325 15.67 -3.09 4.46
CA ALA A 325 15.44 -4.46 4.92
C ALA A 325 15.19 -4.51 6.43
N ALA A 326 15.97 -3.78 7.23
CA ALA A 326 15.76 -3.65 8.67
C ALA A 326 14.40 -2.99 9.00
N ALA A 327 14.03 -1.92 8.29
CA ALA A 327 12.69 -1.33 8.43
C ALA A 327 11.57 -2.29 8.00
N GLY A 328 11.83 -3.14 7.01
CA GLY A 328 10.96 -4.24 6.58
C GLY A 328 10.72 -5.24 7.70
N ASN A 329 11.78 -5.72 8.33
CA ASN A 329 11.74 -6.61 9.50
C ASN A 329 10.91 -6.01 10.63
N TYR A 330 11.15 -4.74 10.97
CA TYR A 330 10.36 -4.03 11.97
C TYR A 330 8.85 -4.01 11.63
N ALA A 331 8.48 -3.80 10.37
CA ALA A 331 7.06 -3.78 9.98
C ALA A 331 6.38 -5.15 10.11
N TRP A 332 7.08 -6.24 9.78
CA TRP A 332 6.55 -7.59 10.00
C TRP A 332 6.43 -7.92 11.49
N VAL A 333 7.41 -7.54 12.31
CA VAL A 333 7.30 -7.65 13.78
C VAL A 333 6.10 -6.85 14.27
N ASN A 334 5.90 -5.62 13.78
CA ASN A 334 4.75 -4.80 14.15
C ASN A 334 3.41 -5.48 13.82
N ARG A 335 3.28 -6.10 12.64
CA ARG A 335 2.07 -6.85 12.26
C ARG A 335 1.91 -8.16 13.06
N ALA A 336 3.00 -8.85 13.37
CA ALA A 336 2.98 -10.03 14.25
C ALA A 336 2.54 -9.67 15.67
N SER A 337 3.08 -8.61 16.25
CA SER A 337 2.62 -8.02 17.51
C SER A 337 1.13 -7.72 17.51
N MET A 338 0.61 -7.08 16.45
CA MET A 338 -0.83 -6.82 16.35
C MET A 338 -1.66 -8.09 16.14
N THR A 339 -1.11 -9.13 15.50
CA THR A 339 -1.74 -10.46 15.38
C THR A 339 -1.94 -11.06 16.77
N PHE A 340 -0.89 -11.04 17.61
CA PHE A 340 -0.98 -11.47 19.00
C PHE A 340 -2.02 -10.68 19.79
N LEU A 341 -2.02 -9.35 19.70
CA LEU A 341 -2.99 -8.51 20.41
C LEU A 341 -4.44 -8.73 19.92
N THR A 342 -4.61 -9.00 18.63
CA THR A 342 -5.90 -9.36 18.03
C THR A 342 -6.41 -10.67 18.61
N ARG A 343 -5.55 -11.71 18.66
CA ARG A 343 -5.87 -13.01 19.27
C ARG A 343 -6.30 -12.86 20.73
N GLN A 344 -5.60 -12.03 21.51
CA GLN A 344 -5.98 -11.75 22.91
C GLN A 344 -7.34 -11.05 23.03
N ALA A 345 -7.64 -10.10 22.15
CA ALA A 345 -8.93 -9.41 22.15
C ALA A 345 -10.10 -10.37 21.84
N PHE A 346 -9.92 -11.27 20.88
CA PHE A 346 -10.91 -12.30 20.54
C PHE A 346 -11.07 -13.32 21.67
N ALA A 347 -9.97 -13.85 22.20
CA ALA A 347 -9.99 -14.78 23.33
C ALA A 347 -10.73 -14.22 24.55
N LYS A 348 -10.53 -12.94 24.85
CA LYS A 348 -11.23 -12.25 25.95
C LYS A 348 -12.74 -12.17 25.74
N VAL A 349 -13.20 -11.89 24.52
CA VAL A 349 -14.63 -11.66 24.23
C VAL A 349 -15.39 -12.97 24.11
N PHE A 350 -14.80 -13.96 23.44
CA PHE A 350 -15.41 -15.28 23.26
C PHE A 350 -15.13 -16.26 24.40
N VAL A 351 -14.29 -15.86 25.36
CA VAL A 351 -13.94 -16.66 26.56
C VAL A 351 -13.42 -18.06 26.16
N THR A 352 -12.53 -18.08 25.18
CA THR A 352 -11.91 -19.28 24.64
C THR A 352 -10.49 -18.98 24.17
N THR A 353 -9.73 -19.98 23.76
CA THR A 353 -8.38 -19.76 23.24
C THR A 353 -8.40 -19.31 21.77
N PRO A 354 -7.37 -18.59 21.29
CA PRO A 354 -7.29 -18.25 19.86
C PRO A 354 -7.11 -19.47 18.95
N ASP A 355 -6.63 -20.59 19.49
CA ASP A 355 -6.48 -21.86 18.77
C ASP A 355 -7.86 -22.51 18.53
N ASP A 356 -8.73 -22.52 19.56
CA ASP A 356 -10.12 -22.97 19.43
C ASP A 356 -10.95 -22.08 18.48
N LEU A 357 -10.55 -20.82 18.31
CA LEU A 357 -11.12 -19.87 17.33
C LEU A 357 -10.49 -19.97 15.93
N ASP A 358 -9.52 -20.89 15.76
CA ASP A 358 -8.86 -21.16 14.49
C ASP A 358 -8.23 -19.90 13.86
N MET A 359 -7.63 -19.04 14.72
CA MET A 359 -7.12 -17.71 14.35
C MET A 359 -5.77 -17.72 13.63
N HIS A 360 -5.68 -18.47 12.53
CA HIS A 360 -4.45 -18.59 11.73
C HIS A 360 -4.28 -17.44 10.74
N VAL A 361 -3.02 -17.09 10.46
CA VAL A 361 -2.68 -16.14 9.40
C VAL A 361 -2.88 -16.82 8.04
N ILE A 362 -3.70 -16.23 7.18
CA ILE A 362 -3.81 -16.66 5.77
C ILE A 362 -2.54 -16.24 5.02
N TYR A 363 -2.24 -14.94 5.04
CA TYR A 363 -1.03 -14.41 4.44
C TYR A 363 -0.71 -12.99 4.94
N ASP A 364 0.57 -12.62 4.93
CA ASP A 364 1.08 -11.27 5.16
C ASP A 364 1.91 -10.81 3.97
N VAL A 365 1.51 -9.71 3.33
CA VAL A 365 2.13 -9.18 2.11
C VAL A 365 2.44 -7.69 2.21
N SER A 366 3.61 -7.31 1.69
CA SER A 366 4.03 -5.93 1.53
C SER A 366 3.43 -5.27 0.29
N HIS A 367 3.20 -3.97 0.35
CA HIS A 367 2.93 -3.16 -0.84
C HIS A 367 3.87 -1.96 -1.05
N ASN A 368 4.86 -1.78 -0.17
CA ASN A 368 5.87 -0.72 -0.27
C ASN A 368 7.25 -1.33 0.02
N ILE A 369 7.92 -1.89 -0.98
CA ILE A 369 9.18 -2.60 -0.79
C ILE A 369 9.99 -2.62 -2.08
N ALA A 370 11.33 -2.71 -1.97
CA ALA A 370 12.18 -3.12 -3.07
C ALA A 370 12.76 -4.51 -2.79
N LYS A 371 12.77 -5.40 -3.78
CA LYS A 371 13.24 -6.77 -3.61
C LYS A 371 14.08 -7.24 -4.79
N VAL A 372 15.12 -8.00 -4.47
CA VAL A 372 15.91 -8.71 -5.47
C VAL A 372 15.15 -9.98 -5.84
N GLU A 373 14.74 -10.10 -7.09
CA GLU A 373 13.94 -11.21 -7.60
C GLU A 373 14.47 -11.68 -8.95
N GLU A 374 14.31 -12.96 -9.26
CA GLU A 374 14.65 -13.51 -10.56
C GLU A 374 13.44 -13.48 -11.49
N HIS A 375 13.61 -12.88 -12.66
CA HIS A 375 12.56 -12.78 -13.67
C HIS A 375 13.10 -13.12 -15.06
N MET A 376 12.23 -13.66 -15.90
CA MET A 376 12.51 -13.85 -17.32
C MET A 376 12.17 -12.56 -18.07
N VAL A 377 13.15 -11.99 -18.76
CA VAL A 377 13.02 -10.78 -19.58
C VAL A 377 13.56 -11.10 -20.97
N ASP A 378 12.73 -10.94 -22.01
CA ASP A 378 13.09 -11.26 -23.40
C ASP A 378 13.66 -12.69 -23.56
N GLY A 379 13.08 -13.65 -22.84
CA GLY A 379 13.52 -15.05 -22.85
C GLY A 379 14.81 -15.34 -22.10
N ARG A 380 15.37 -14.38 -21.33
CA ARG A 380 16.57 -14.56 -20.51
C ARG A 380 16.28 -14.33 -19.03
N GLN A 381 16.84 -15.18 -18.17
CA GLN A 381 16.75 -14.98 -16.73
C GLN A 381 17.63 -13.79 -16.33
N LYS A 382 17.06 -12.88 -15.55
CA LYS A 382 17.74 -11.71 -14.99
C LYS A 382 17.45 -11.61 -13.49
N THR A 383 18.45 -11.18 -12.74
CA THR A 383 18.30 -10.81 -11.33
C THR A 383 18.01 -9.33 -11.27
N LEU A 384 16.83 -8.97 -10.77
CA LEU A 384 16.30 -7.61 -10.83
C LEU A 384 15.98 -7.09 -9.44
N LEU A 385 16.25 -5.81 -9.19
CA LEU A 385 15.69 -5.08 -8.06
C LEU A 385 14.33 -4.50 -8.47
N ILE A 386 13.26 -5.08 -7.93
CA ILE A 386 11.88 -4.68 -8.20
C ILE A 386 11.42 -3.68 -7.15
N HIS A 387 11.19 -2.43 -7.55
CA HIS A 387 10.55 -1.41 -6.73
C HIS A 387 9.03 -1.54 -6.82
N ARG A 388 8.38 -1.66 -5.66
CA ARG A 388 6.93 -1.68 -5.52
C ARG A 388 6.50 -0.58 -4.56
N LYS A 389 5.69 0.36 -5.04
CA LYS A 389 5.08 1.40 -4.23
C LYS A 389 3.58 1.38 -4.42
N GLY A 390 2.85 1.00 -3.38
CA GLY A 390 1.42 0.73 -3.46
C GLY A 390 1.06 -0.44 -4.37
N SER A 391 1.94 -1.43 -4.51
CA SER A 391 1.73 -2.62 -5.35
C SER A 391 2.24 -3.87 -4.64
N THR A 392 1.52 -4.98 -4.74
CA THR A 392 1.84 -6.23 -4.03
C THR A 392 2.49 -7.23 -4.96
N ARG A 393 3.36 -8.08 -4.42
CA ARG A 393 3.91 -9.22 -5.16
C ARG A 393 2.83 -10.27 -5.42
N ALA A 394 2.80 -10.83 -6.62
CA ALA A 394 1.83 -11.85 -7.03
C ALA A 394 2.52 -12.97 -7.81
N PHE A 395 3.37 -13.75 -7.12
CA PHE A 395 4.05 -14.89 -7.73
C PHE A 395 3.04 -15.93 -8.25
N PRO A 396 3.40 -16.62 -9.35
CA PRO A 396 2.56 -17.68 -9.87
C PRO A 396 2.58 -18.89 -8.92
N PRO A 397 1.61 -19.78 -9.08
CA PRO A 397 1.63 -21.11 -8.47
C PRO A 397 2.98 -21.80 -8.70
N HIS A 398 3.45 -22.54 -7.70
CA HIS A 398 4.70 -23.32 -7.74
C HIS A 398 6.01 -22.50 -7.80
N HIS A 399 5.98 -21.18 -7.57
CA HIS A 399 7.22 -20.40 -7.45
C HIS A 399 8.02 -20.83 -6.20
N PRO A 400 9.36 -21.01 -6.26
CA PRO A 400 10.18 -21.53 -5.15
C PRO A 400 10.07 -20.84 -3.78
N PRO A 401 9.83 -19.51 -3.67
CA PRO A 401 9.65 -18.83 -2.39
C PRO A 401 8.21 -18.87 -1.85
N HIS A 402 7.32 -19.69 -2.41
CA HIS A 402 5.99 -19.94 -1.82
C HIS A 402 6.12 -20.85 -0.57
N PRO A 403 5.30 -20.67 0.48
CA PRO A 403 5.36 -21.52 1.67
C PRO A 403 5.33 -23.00 1.29
N ARG A 404 6.41 -23.71 1.60
CA ARG A 404 6.47 -25.17 1.45
C ARG A 404 5.78 -25.78 2.67
N ARG A 405 4.45 -25.97 2.56
CA ARG A 405 3.52 -26.76 3.42
C ARG A 405 2.46 -25.89 4.10
N LEU A 406 1.20 -26.20 3.81
CA LEU A 406 0.10 -26.06 4.76
C LEU A 406 0.05 -27.37 5.57
N PRO A 407 -0.16 -27.37 6.90
CA PRO A 407 -0.33 -28.60 7.65
C PRO A 407 -1.54 -29.39 7.15
N ALA A 408 -1.31 -30.68 6.86
CA ALA A 408 -2.36 -31.62 6.53
C ALA A 408 -3.09 -32.04 7.81
N HIS A 409 -4.31 -31.52 8.03
CA HIS A 409 -5.25 -32.20 8.91
C HIS A 409 -5.95 -33.32 8.12
N ARG A 410 -5.47 -34.53 8.41
CA ARG A 410 -6.03 -35.88 8.15
C ARG A 410 -7.33 -35.94 7.33
N THR A 411 -7.20 -36.28 6.05
CA THR A 411 -7.81 -37.48 5.43
C THR A 411 -7.20 -37.69 4.04
N ALA A 412 -7.12 -38.95 3.63
CA ALA A 412 -6.25 -39.47 2.59
C ALA A 412 -6.55 -38.97 1.17
N GLY A 413 -5.50 -38.87 0.34
CA GLY A 413 -5.59 -39.02 -1.11
C GLY A 413 -5.13 -37.84 -1.97
N SER A 414 -4.18 -38.14 -2.86
CA SER A 414 -3.81 -37.43 -4.10
C SER A 414 -3.13 -36.04 -4.04
N ASP A 415 -1.83 -36.10 -4.35
CA ASP A 415 -1.05 -35.28 -5.28
C ASP A 415 -1.55 -33.85 -5.62
N TRP A 416 -0.76 -32.86 -5.19
CA TRP A 416 -1.16 -31.47 -5.02
C TRP A 416 -0.60 -30.57 -6.13
N ARG A 417 -1.46 -30.02 -7.01
CA ARG A 417 -1.11 -28.94 -7.96
C ARG A 417 -2.24 -27.93 -8.15
N ASN A 418 -1.83 -26.71 -8.50
CA ASN A 418 -2.58 -25.53 -8.98
C ASN A 418 -3.23 -24.53 -8.00
N ASP A 419 -2.94 -23.27 -8.34
CA ASP A 419 -3.75 -22.06 -8.53
C ASP A 419 -4.60 -21.46 -7.39
N GLY A 420 -4.10 -20.37 -6.79
CA GLY A 420 -4.91 -19.43 -6.01
C GLY A 420 -4.19 -18.11 -5.74
N ASN A 421 -4.71 -17.00 -6.29
CA ASN A 421 -4.16 -15.66 -6.16
C ASN A 421 -5.19 -14.81 -5.39
N LEU A 422 -4.80 -14.21 -4.25
CA LEU A 422 -5.71 -13.47 -3.36
C LEU A 422 -6.33 -12.25 -4.09
N GLN A 423 -7.66 -12.15 -4.04
CA GLN A 423 -8.40 -11.00 -4.55
C GLN A 423 -9.59 -10.74 -3.61
N LEU A 424 -9.48 -9.71 -2.76
CA LEU A 424 -10.58 -9.22 -1.93
C LEU A 424 -11.04 -7.89 -2.55
N ARG A 425 -12.28 -7.83 -3.06
CA ARG A 425 -12.93 -6.62 -3.61
C ARG A 425 -13.83 -5.96 -2.56
N PRO A 426 -14.19 -4.67 -2.77
CA PRO A 426 -15.50 -4.36 -3.33
C PRO A 426 -15.28 -3.50 -4.58
N ASP A 427 -15.80 -3.72 -5.78
CA ASP A 427 -17.04 -4.34 -6.24
C ASP A 427 -16.87 -4.56 -7.77
N ARG A 428 -17.62 -5.50 -8.35
CA ARG A 428 -17.87 -5.87 -9.77
C ARG A 428 -16.89 -5.52 -10.90
N HIS A 429 -16.39 -6.55 -11.59
CA HIS A 429 -16.55 -6.75 -13.03
C HIS A 429 -15.90 -8.09 -13.39
N ARG A 430 -16.75 -9.01 -13.86
CA ARG A 430 -16.38 -10.25 -14.55
C ARG A 430 -15.53 -9.94 -15.77
N GLU A 431 -14.58 -10.83 -15.99
CA GLU A 431 -13.79 -11.13 -17.19
C GLU A 431 -12.31 -11.19 -16.80
N GLY A 432 -11.91 -12.40 -16.38
CA GLY A 432 -10.53 -12.82 -16.55
C GLY A 432 -10.29 -12.87 -18.05
N HIS A 433 -9.51 -11.91 -18.54
CA HIS A 433 -8.86 -12.04 -19.83
C HIS A 433 -7.40 -12.39 -19.57
N ASP A 434 -6.95 -13.39 -20.32
CA ASP A 434 -5.55 -13.75 -20.59
C ASP A 434 -4.78 -12.55 -21.19
N GLY A 435 -4.59 -11.52 -20.37
CA GLY A 435 -3.77 -10.36 -20.66
C GLY A 435 -2.33 -10.68 -20.29
N ASP A 436 -1.60 -11.21 -21.28
CA ASP A 436 -0.15 -11.31 -21.32
C ASP A 436 0.53 -12.11 -20.20
N LEU A 437 0.26 -13.43 -20.17
CA LEU A 437 1.07 -14.42 -19.45
C LEU A 437 2.57 -14.43 -19.86
N ARG A 438 2.99 -13.65 -20.87
CA ARG A 438 4.38 -13.55 -21.32
C ARG A 438 5.17 -12.42 -20.66
N ASP A 439 4.51 -11.42 -20.04
CA ASP A 439 5.21 -10.37 -19.29
C ASP A 439 5.45 -10.79 -17.83
N HIS A 440 6.48 -11.59 -17.62
CA HIS A 440 6.86 -12.10 -16.30
C HIS A 440 7.34 -11.01 -15.30
N LEU A 441 7.58 -9.78 -15.75
CA LEU A 441 7.87 -8.64 -14.87
C LEU A 441 6.60 -8.04 -14.25
N SER A 442 5.43 -8.25 -14.85
CA SER A 442 4.14 -7.72 -14.40
C SER A 442 3.48 -8.53 -13.27
N ARG A 443 4.20 -9.45 -12.62
CA ARG A 443 3.73 -10.37 -11.55
C ARG A 443 3.47 -9.67 -10.21
N SER A 444 2.62 -8.64 -10.25
CA SER A 444 2.20 -7.86 -9.10
C SER A 444 0.76 -7.42 -9.26
N ARG A 445 0.10 -7.12 -8.14
CA ARG A 445 -1.32 -6.70 -8.09
C ARG A 445 -1.44 -5.32 -7.46
N SER A 446 -2.54 -4.62 -7.77
CA SER A 446 -2.91 -3.42 -7.04
C SER A 446 -3.11 -3.76 -5.57
N ARG A 447 -2.89 -2.81 -4.65
CA ARG A 447 -2.89 -3.10 -3.21
C ARG A 447 -4.29 -3.34 -2.60
N SER A 448 -5.31 -3.61 -3.40
CA SER A 448 -6.71 -3.91 -3.05
C SER A 448 -7.46 -2.88 -2.16
N VAL A 449 -6.77 -1.89 -1.60
CA VAL A 449 -7.36 -0.71 -0.94
C VAL A 449 -7.59 0.37 -2.00
N PRO A 450 -8.79 0.97 -2.12
CA PRO A 450 -9.06 2.04 -3.08
C PRO A 450 -7.98 3.13 -3.04
N GLY A 451 -7.41 3.45 -4.21
CA GLY A 451 -6.44 4.55 -4.36
C GLY A 451 -7.03 5.89 -3.90
N GLU A 452 -6.17 6.80 -3.44
CA GLU A 452 -6.63 8.08 -2.89
C GLU A 452 -6.94 9.06 -4.04
N ILE A 453 -8.23 9.32 -4.30
CA ILE A 453 -8.69 10.18 -5.41
C ILE A 453 -8.64 11.68 -5.05
N SER A 454 -8.36 12.05 -3.79
CA SER A 454 -8.33 13.45 -3.33
C SER A 454 -7.22 13.73 -2.32
N GLN A 455 -6.47 14.83 -2.50
CA GLN A 455 -5.40 15.21 -1.59
C GLN A 455 -5.91 15.57 -0.17
N LYS A 456 -5.25 15.02 0.86
CA LYS A 456 -5.58 15.16 2.30
C LYS A 456 -5.83 16.59 2.81
N HIS A 457 -5.32 17.61 2.12
CA HIS A 457 -5.46 19.02 2.51
C HIS A 457 -6.79 19.68 2.08
N ARG A 458 -7.65 19.01 1.29
CA ARG A 458 -8.90 19.61 0.75
C ARG A 458 -10.18 19.22 1.49
N LEU A 459 -10.12 18.57 2.64
CA LEU A 459 -11.30 18.00 3.31
C LEU A 459 -11.63 18.72 4.65
N PRO A 460 -12.77 19.45 4.75
CA PRO A 460 -13.14 20.20 5.96
C PRO A 460 -13.49 19.30 7.17
N GLY A 461 -13.25 19.81 8.39
CA GLY A 461 -13.51 19.08 9.66
C GLY A 461 -14.98 18.76 10.00
N ARG A 462 -15.96 19.35 9.30
CA ARG A 462 -17.41 19.12 9.53
C ARG A 462 -17.92 17.73 9.08
N PHE A 463 -17.10 16.91 8.44
CA PHE A 463 -17.52 15.65 7.80
C PHE A 463 -17.28 14.37 8.63
N GLY A 464 -16.63 14.46 9.79
CA GLY A 464 -16.29 13.29 10.62
C GLY A 464 -17.49 12.63 11.32
N GLN A 465 -18.43 13.45 11.80
CA GLN A 465 -19.65 12.98 12.43
C GLN A 465 -20.61 12.34 11.41
N THR A 466 -20.68 12.89 10.19
CA THR A 466 -21.53 12.38 9.09
C THR A 466 -21.09 11.05 8.51
N ARG A 467 -19.80 10.68 8.59
CA ARG A 467 -19.34 9.35 8.16
C ARG A 467 -19.47 8.29 9.25
N ARG A 468 -19.29 8.63 10.53
CA ARG A 468 -19.63 7.70 11.63
C ARG A 468 -21.12 7.33 11.61
N SER A 469 -22.00 8.29 11.31
CA SER A 469 -23.42 8.03 11.15
C SER A 469 -23.71 7.21 9.88
N ARG A 470 -23.06 7.49 8.75
CA ARG A 470 -23.19 6.66 7.52
C ARG A 470 -22.70 5.23 7.70
N ASN A 471 -21.54 5.01 8.34
CA ASN A 471 -21.06 3.66 8.63
C ASN A 471 -22.08 2.91 9.51
N ARG A 472 -22.61 3.55 10.55
CA ARG A 472 -23.67 2.96 11.38
C ARG A 472 -24.95 2.65 10.58
N HIS A 473 -25.36 3.50 9.65
CA HIS A 473 -26.49 3.21 8.76
C HIS A 473 -26.23 2.06 7.78
N GLN A 474 -24.96 1.80 7.44
CA GLN A 474 -24.54 0.63 6.65
C GLN A 474 -24.18 -0.59 7.52
N GLY A 475 -24.52 -0.58 8.82
CA GLY A 475 -24.24 -1.68 9.75
C GLY A 475 -22.77 -1.80 10.19
N ARG A 476 -21.88 -0.89 9.77
CA ARG A 476 -20.44 -0.91 10.09
C ARG A 476 -20.14 -0.10 11.35
N LEU A 477 -19.36 -0.68 12.26
CA LEU A 477 -18.89 -0.01 13.49
C LEU A 477 -17.46 0.51 13.30
N ALA A 478 -17.20 1.75 13.69
CA ALA A 478 -15.86 2.35 13.62
C ALA A 478 -15.46 2.97 14.97
N LYS A 479 -14.27 2.60 15.47
CA LYS A 479 -13.65 3.16 16.68
C LYS A 479 -12.42 3.96 16.28
N THR A 480 -12.35 5.24 16.66
CA THR A 480 -11.17 6.10 16.44
C THR A 480 -10.91 6.98 17.66
N ARG A 481 -9.63 7.29 17.96
CA ARG A 481 -9.24 8.16 19.09
C ARG A 481 -9.88 9.56 19.01
N HIS A 482 -10.11 10.20 20.16
CA HIS A 482 -10.64 11.58 20.27
C HIS A 482 -9.82 12.57 19.42
N GLY A 483 -10.52 13.48 18.72
CA GLY A 483 -9.95 14.33 17.67
C GLY A 483 -9.89 13.69 16.27
N GLY A 484 -10.24 12.40 16.13
CA GLY A 484 -10.20 11.64 14.86
C GLY A 484 -11.32 11.92 13.87
N GLY A 485 -12.21 12.89 14.13
CA GLY A 485 -13.29 13.27 13.21
C GLY A 485 -12.77 13.70 11.84
N SER A 486 -11.67 14.47 11.80
CA SER A 486 -11.01 14.89 10.55
C SER A 486 -10.37 13.73 9.77
N ARG A 487 -9.95 12.65 10.44
CA ARG A 487 -9.28 11.50 9.83
C ARG A 487 -10.25 10.55 9.14
N ILE A 488 -11.43 10.39 9.73
CA ILE A 488 -12.56 9.72 9.08
C ILE A 488 -12.93 10.44 7.77
N VAL A 489 -12.71 11.75 7.64
CA VAL A 489 -12.98 12.45 6.37
C VAL A 489 -11.97 12.06 5.28
N GLN A 490 -10.70 11.79 5.63
CA GLN A 490 -9.60 11.55 4.69
C GLN A 490 -9.67 10.21 3.93
N GLU A 491 -10.48 9.25 4.37
CA GLU A 491 -10.54 7.88 3.84
C GLU A 491 -11.87 7.57 3.12
N ARG A 492 -12.49 8.55 2.46
CA ARG A 492 -13.85 8.46 1.89
C ARG A 492 -13.98 7.39 0.78
N ASP A 493 -15.05 6.58 0.84
CA ASP A 493 -15.52 5.77 -0.30
C ASP A 493 -16.17 6.65 -1.39
N GLY A 494 -15.67 6.50 -2.62
CA GLY A 494 -16.03 7.31 -3.79
C GLY A 494 -17.38 7.03 -4.45
N ARG A 495 -18.43 6.61 -3.73
CA ARG A 495 -19.78 6.53 -4.34
C ARG A 495 -20.40 7.93 -4.42
N ARG A 496 -20.61 8.43 -5.64
CA ARG A 496 -21.44 9.62 -5.92
C ARG A 496 -22.91 9.22 -5.82
N GLU A 497 -23.64 9.79 -4.87
CA GLU A 497 -25.11 9.85 -4.96
C GLU A 497 -25.51 11.13 -5.70
N HIS A 498 -26.39 10.98 -6.69
CA HIS A 498 -27.07 12.08 -7.36
C HIS A 498 -27.96 12.81 -6.34
N VAL A 499 -27.52 13.96 -5.85
CA VAL A 499 -28.43 14.91 -5.20
C VAL A 499 -29.07 15.73 -6.31
N SER A 500 -30.30 15.37 -6.69
CA SER A 500 -31.16 16.23 -7.49
C SER A 500 -31.43 17.51 -6.70
N ARG A 501 -30.80 18.62 -7.09
CA ARG A 501 -31.20 19.96 -6.61
C ARG A 501 -32.59 20.26 -7.16
N ARG A 502 -33.65 20.05 -6.37
CA ARG A 502 -34.91 20.77 -6.57
C ARG A 502 -34.61 22.25 -6.33
N ARG A 503 -34.61 23.03 -7.41
CA ARG A 503 -34.68 24.50 -7.34
C ARG A 503 -36.10 24.84 -6.87
N ASN A 504 -36.23 25.42 -5.69
CA ASN A 504 -37.42 26.21 -5.37
C ASN A 504 -37.37 27.46 -6.26
N GLN A 505 -38.20 27.48 -7.30
CA GLN A 505 -38.61 28.72 -7.94
C GLN A 505 -39.67 29.34 -7.03
N SER A 506 -39.31 30.42 -6.35
CA SER A 506 -40.29 31.37 -5.83
C SER A 506 -40.70 32.27 -6.99
N GLU A 507 -41.84 31.98 -7.60
CA GLU A 507 -42.55 32.94 -8.44
C GLU A 507 -43.04 34.06 -7.54
N GLY A 508 -42.62 35.28 -7.86
CA GLY A 508 -43.24 36.49 -7.34
C GLY A 508 -44.50 36.74 -8.16
N ASP A 509 -45.62 36.90 -7.47
CA ASP A 509 -46.77 37.56 -8.05
C ASP A 509 -47.25 38.67 -7.12
N GLN A 510 -47.47 39.82 -7.71
CA GLN A 510 -47.84 41.07 -7.09
C GLN A 510 -49.35 41.09 -6.84
N THR A 511 -49.79 41.52 -5.67
CA THR A 511 -50.96 42.42 -5.58
C THR A 511 -50.98 43.18 -4.26
N ALA A 512 -51.39 44.43 -4.41
CA ALA A 512 -51.35 45.55 -3.48
C ALA A 512 -52.41 45.54 -2.37
N THR A 513 -52.38 46.61 -1.56
CA THR A 513 -53.43 47.18 -0.67
C THR A 513 -53.57 46.52 0.71
N ASP A 514 -53.76 47.21 1.84
CA ASP A 514 -53.82 48.64 2.19
C ASP A 514 -53.72 48.74 3.73
N ARG A 515 -53.34 49.93 4.22
CA ARG A 515 -53.70 50.56 5.53
C ARG A 515 -53.22 49.97 6.89
N ARG A 516 -52.36 50.80 7.51
CA ARG A 516 -52.51 51.43 8.85
C ARG A 516 -53.19 50.60 9.96
N HIS A 517 -52.44 50.27 11.01
CA HIS A 517 -52.38 51.08 12.22
C HIS A 517 -51.16 50.78 13.07
#